data_AF-A0A1X1TJ42-F1
#
_entry.id   AF-A0A1X1TJ42-F1
#
_cell.length_a   1.000
_cell.length_b   1.000
_cell.length_c   1.000
_cell.angle_alpha   90.00
_cell.angle_beta   90.00
_cell.angle_gamma   90.00
#
_symmetry.space_group_name_H-M   'P 1'
#
loop_
_entity.id
_entity.type
_entity.pdbx_description
1 polymer ?
#
loop_
_entity_poly.entity_id
_entity_poly.type
_entity_poly.pdbx_seq_one_letter_code
_entity_poly.pdbx_strand_id
1 'polypeptide(L)'
;MFNRDALAEVKARRAIRELTALNISVPQPVKDQLDQLDTLAAAAPKHPGDQALIEATIAGDPDQIMKEAIALATHEHRQRAHAAAVQRAGAAVSAALRANRKPIVDALTEQAQQAANRVAAARNLGDTTVESLVLAGRHDDASLLAAVGANRQVFRRLVGWADRNLGQLLPVSDPDSAPE
;
A
#
# COMPACT_ATOMS: atom_id res chain seq x y z
N MET A 1 -16.27 -6.65 -19.30
CA MET A 1 -15.04 -7.30 -18.79
C MET A 1 -14.38 -6.33 -17.81
N PHE A 2 -14.78 -6.38 -16.53
CA PHE A 2 -14.36 -5.39 -15.54
C PHE A 2 -12.92 -5.67 -15.04
N ASN A 3 -12.02 -4.77 -15.40
CA ASN A 3 -11.09 -4.09 -14.49
C ASN A 3 -10.05 -4.92 -13.71
N ARG A 4 -9.46 -5.98 -14.28
CA ARG A 4 -8.18 -6.50 -13.75
C ARG A 4 -7.06 -5.46 -13.74
N ASP A 5 -7.21 -4.42 -14.56
CA ASP A 5 -6.18 -3.45 -14.92
C ASP A 5 -6.16 -2.21 -14.01
N ALA A 6 -7.31 -1.59 -13.72
CA ALA A 6 -7.39 -0.55 -12.68
C ALA A 6 -7.12 -1.09 -11.27
N LEU A 7 -7.24 -2.40 -11.07
CA LEU A 7 -6.89 -3.04 -9.80
C LEU A 7 -5.37 -2.97 -9.51
N ALA A 8 -4.50 -2.88 -10.52
CA ALA A 8 -3.05 -2.87 -10.29
C ALA A 8 -2.58 -1.60 -9.57
N GLU A 9 -3.04 -0.44 -10.02
CA GLU A 9 -2.77 0.85 -9.36
C GLU A 9 -3.30 0.85 -7.93
N VAL A 10 -4.59 0.55 -7.76
CA VAL A 10 -5.25 0.57 -6.45
C VAL A 10 -4.56 -0.38 -5.47
N LYS A 11 -4.17 -1.57 -5.95
CA LYS A 11 -3.41 -2.55 -5.15
C LYS A 11 -2.04 -2.01 -4.75
N ALA A 12 -1.28 -1.43 -5.67
CA ALA A 12 0.05 -0.88 -5.39
C ALA A 12 -0.02 0.25 -4.33
N ARG A 13 -0.93 1.21 -4.52
CA ARG A 13 -1.16 2.30 -3.55
C ARG A 13 -1.63 1.78 -2.19
N ARG A 14 -2.48 0.76 -2.18
CA ARG A 14 -2.93 0.12 -0.94
C ARG A 14 -1.78 -0.58 -0.22
N ALA A 15 -0.95 -1.34 -0.93
CA ALA A 15 0.19 -2.04 -0.36
C ALA A 15 1.18 -1.07 0.30
N ILE A 16 1.49 0.04 -0.37
CA ILE A 16 2.39 1.09 0.16
C ILE A 16 1.77 1.76 1.39
N ARG A 17 0.49 2.18 1.33
CA ARG A 17 -0.19 2.75 2.50
C ARG A 17 -0.22 1.80 3.68
N GLU A 18 -0.44 0.51 3.45
CA GLU A 18 -0.40 -0.52 4.49
C GLU A 18 1.01 -0.65 5.10
N LEU A 19 2.09 -0.61 4.30
CA LEU A 19 3.47 -0.59 4.81
C LEU A 19 3.76 0.64 5.67
N THR A 20 3.37 1.81 5.19
CA THR A 20 3.56 3.07 5.94
C THR A 20 2.78 3.05 7.25
N ALA A 21 1.56 2.52 7.26
CA ALA A 21 0.78 2.35 8.48
C ALA A 21 1.35 1.31 9.46
N LEU A 22 2.24 0.44 8.99
CA LEU A 22 3.02 -0.50 9.81
C LEU A 22 4.38 0.10 10.22
N ASN A 23 4.63 1.39 9.95
CA ASN A 23 5.91 2.07 10.20
C ASN A 23 7.11 1.38 9.50
N ILE A 24 6.87 0.70 8.38
CA ILE A 24 7.93 0.10 7.57
C ILE A 24 8.39 1.13 6.54
N SER A 25 9.70 1.41 6.53
CA SER A 25 10.28 2.32 5.55
C SER A 25 10.15 1.75 4.14
N VAL A 26 9.58 2.54 3.24
CA VAL A 26 9.44 2.17 1.83
C VAL A 26 10.78 2.43 1.13
N PRO A 27 11.40 1.44 0.48
CA PRO A 27 12.66 1.63 -0.25
C PRO A 27 12.55 2.73 -1.31
N GLN A 28 13.61 3.51 -1.52
CA GLN A 28 13.62 4.62 -2.48
C GLN A 28 13.19 4.18 -3.90
N PRO A 29 13.65 3.02 -4.44
CA PRO A 29 13.23 2.58 -5.76
C PRO A 29 11.71 2.34 -5.88
N VAL A 30 11.02 2.03 -4.78
CA VAL A 30 9.56 1.88 -4.77
C VAL A 30 8.88 3.25 -4.75
N LYS A 31 9.45 4.22 -4.02
CA LYS A 31 8.98 5.61 -4.00
C LYS A 31 9.09 6.25 -5.38
N ASP A 32 10.23 6.08 -6.05
CA ASP A 32 10.44 6.65 -7.39
C ASP A 32 9.37 6.15 -8.40
N GLN A 33 9.00 4.87 -8.31
CA GLN A 33 7.93 4.29 -9.14
C GLN A 33 6.54 4.80 -8.73
N LEU A 34 6.30 5.05 -7.44
CA LEU A 34 5.05 5.64 -6.97
C LEU A 34 4.93 7.10 -7.45
N ASP A 35 6.01 7.87 -7.40
CA ASP A 35 6.04 9.26 -7.86
C ASP A 35 5.80 9.35 -9.37
N GLN A 36 6.34 8.39 -10.15
CA GLN A 36 6.05 8.27 -11.57
C GLN A 36 4.57 7.96 -11.83
N LEU A 37 3.98 7.06 -11.04
CA LEU A 37 2.55 6.76 -11.10
C LEU A 37 1.69 7.98 -10.73
N ASP A 38 2.07 8.74 -9.71
CA ASP A 38 1.40 9.97 -9.29
C ASP A 38 1.48 11.06 -10.36
N THR A 39 2.65 11.21 -10.99
CA THR A 39 2.86 12.14 -12.10
C THR A 39 1.95 11.79 -13.28
N LEU A 40 1.86 10.50 -13.64
CA LEU A 40 0.96 10.05 -14.69
C LEU A 40 -0.50 10.28 -14.31
N ALA A 41 -0.91 9.93 -13.08
CA ALA A 41 -2.29 10.14 -12.63
C ALA A 41 -2.69 11.63 -12.66
N ALA A 42 -1.79 12.54 -12.28
CA ALA A 42 -2.02 13.98 -12.35
C ALA A 42 -2.10 14.51 -13.80
N ALA A 43 -1.41 13.86 -14.74
CA ALA A 43 -1.40 14.21 -16.17
C ALA A 43 -2.58 13.63 -16.96
N ALA A 44 -3.70 13.28 -16.30
CA ALA A 44 -4.88 12.73 -16.95
C ALA A 44 -5.40 13.65 -18.08
N PRO A 45 -5.63 13.12 -19.30
CA PRO A 45 -6.20 13.89 -20.39
C PRO A 45 -7.57 14.45 -19.99
N LYS A 46 -7.69 15.78 -19.98
CA LYS A 46 -8.96 16.46 -19.74
C LYS A 46 -9.82 16.39 -20.99
N HIS A 47 -11.13 16.28 -20.79
CA HIS A 47 -12.09 16.37 -21.87
C HIS A 47 -12.02 17.78 -22.49
N PRO A 48 -11.70 17.93 -23.78
CA PRO A 48 -11.83 19.21 -24.46
C PRO A 48 -13.32 19.52 -24.57
N GLY A 49 -13.74 20.68 -24.09
CA GLY A 49 -15.15 21.08 -24.17
C GLY A 49 -15.49 21.61 -25.55
N ASP A 50 -16.67 21.26 -26.07
CA ASP A 50 -17.17 21.73 -27.37
C ASP A 50 -17.22 23.26 -27.47
N GLN A 51 -17.39 23.93 -26.33
CA GLN A 51 -17.48 25.39 -26.23
C GLN A 51 -16.25 26.10 -26.83
N ALA A 52 -15.04 25.59 -26.60
CA ALA A 52 -13.82 26.20 -27.12
C ALA A 52 -13.74 26.09 -28.65
N LEU A 53 -14.22 24.98 -29.21
CA LEU A 53 -14.31 24.78 -30.66
C LEU A 53 -15.38 25.69 -31.28
N ILE A 54 -16.54 25.83 -30.62
CA ILE A 54 -17.62 26.73 -31.05
C ILE A 54 -17.12 28.18 -31.06
N GLU A 55 -16.45 28.63 -29.99
CA GLU A 55 -15.89 29.98 -29.89
C GLU A 55 -14.83 30.24 -30.97
N ALA A 56 -13.93 29.29 -31.22
CA ALA A 56 -12.94 29.39 -32.29
C ALA A 56 -13.60 29.48 -33.67
N THR A 57 -14.69 28.72 -33.88
CA THR A 57 -15.46 28.73 -35.12
C THR A 57 -16.16 30.08 -35.34
N ILE A 58 -16.74 30.65 -34.30
CA ILE A 58 -17.36 31.99 -34.34
C ILE A 58 -16.32 33.07 -34.60
N ALA A 59 -15.15 32.99 -33.96
CA ALA A 59 -14.04 33.92 -34.15
C ALA A 59 -13.40 33.81 -35.55
N GLY A 60 -13.65 32.73 -36.28
CA GLY A 60 -13.13 32.50 -37.61
C GLY A 60 -11.61 32.29 -37.66
N ASP A 61 -11.02 31.78 -36.57
CA ASP A 61 -9.58 31.50 -36.44
C ASP A 61 -9.29 30.04 -36.89
N PRO A 62 -8.78 29.82 -38.11
CA PRO A 62 -8.61 28.46 -38.65
C PRO A 62 -7.61 27.62 -37.87
N ASP A 63 -6.57 28.24 -37.31
CA ASP A 63 -5.53 27.55 -36.55
C ASP A 63 -6.08 27.04 -35.21
N GLN A 64 -6.85 27.90 -34.53
CA GLN A 64 -7.47 27.54 -33.26
C GLN A 64 -8.61 26.52 -33.46
N ILE A 65 -9.39 26.62 -34.55
CA ILE A 65 -10.39 25.59 -34.92
C ILE A 65 -9.72 24.22 -35.12
N MET A 66 -8.63 24.17 -35.89
CA MET A 66 -7.91 22.93 -36.16
C MET A 66 -7.36 22.30 -34.87
N LYS A 67 -6.75 23.12 -34.01
CA LYS A 67 -6.20 22.67 -32.73
C LYS A 67 -7.27 22.05 -31.82
N GLU A 68 -8.41 22.71 -31.65
CA GLU A 68 -9.50 22.19 -30.80
C GLU A 68 -10.17 20.96 -31.41
N ALA A 69 -10.34 20.92 -32.74
CA ALA A 69 -10.88 19.76 -33.45
C ALA A 69 -9.97 18.52 -33.32
N ILE A 70 -8.65 18.68 -33.45
CA ILE A 70 -7.67 17.61 -33.21
C ILE A 70 -7.72 17.17 -31.75
N ALA A 71 -7.79 18.10 -30.80
CA ALA A 71 -7.88 17.78 -29.38
C ALA A 71 -9.10 16.90 -29.08
N LEU A 72 -10.27 17.25 -29.63
CA LEU A 72 -11.51 16.50 -29.51
C LEU A 72 -11.43 15.12 -30.19
N ALA A 73 -11.05 15.09 -31.47
CA ALA A 73 -10.96 13.85 -32.25
C ALA A 73 -9.95 12.84 -31.67
N THR A 74 -8.86 13.31 -31.07
CA THR A 74 -7.83 12.45 -30.48
C THR A 74 -8.06 12.12 -29.00
N HIS A 75 -9.06 12.72 -28.35
CA HIS A 75 -9.21 12.61 -26.89
C HIS A 75 -9.35 11.17 -26.41
N GLU A 76 -10.23 10.38 -27.02
CA GLU A 76 -10.42 8.97 -26.61
C GLU A 76 -9.13 8.15 -26.72
N HIS A 77 -8.35 8.36 -27.78
CA HIS A 77 -7.08 7.67 -27.97
C HIS A 77 -6.07 8.06 -26.90
N ARG A 78 -5.97 9.35 -26.59
CA ARG A 78 -5.12 9.85 -25.49
C ARG A 78 -5.56 9.30 -24.14
N GLN A 79 -6.86 9.21 -23.89
CA GLN A 79 -7.41 8.64 -22.66
C GLN A 79 -7.08 7.15 -22.52
N ARG A 80 -7.25 6.35 -23.58
CA ARG A 80 -6.90 4.93 -23.58
C ARG A 80 -5.39 4.72 -23.39
N ALA A 81 -4.56 5.49 -24.09
CA ALA A 81 -3.11 5.43 -23.94
C ALA A 81 -2.66 5.81 -22.53
N HIS A 82 -3.27 6.85 -21.95
CA HIS A 82 -3.03 7.26 -20.57
C HIS A 82 -3.42 6.18 -19.57
N ALA A 83 -4.60 5.58 -19.70
CA ALA A 83 -5.03 4.48 -18.85
C ALA A 83 -4.06 3.28 -18.90
N ALA A 84 -3.59 2.92 -20.10
CA ALA A 84 -2.57 1.87 -20.27
C ALA A 84 -1.22 2.24 -19.64
N ALA A 85 -0.82 3.51 -19.70
CA ALA A 85 0.41 4.00 -19.06
C ALA A 85 0.32 3.94 -17.53
N VAL A 86 -0.80 4.41 -16.94
CA VAL A 86 -1.07 4.33 -15.49
C VAL A 86 -1.06 2.87 -15.02
N GLN A 87 -1.67 1.96 -15.79
CA GLN A 87 -1.64 0.53 -15.48
C GLN A 87 -0.21 -0.02 -15.44
N ARG A 88 0.61 0.28 -16.46
CA ARG A 88 2.01 -0.17 -16.51
C ARG A 88 2.82 0.40 -15.34
N ALA A 89 2.60 1.65 -14.97
CA ALA A 89 3.24 2.25 -13.81
C ALA A 89 2.82 1.56 -12.49
N GLY A 90 1.53 1.25 -12.31
CA GLY A 90 1.06 0.48 -11.15
C GLY A 90 1.68 -0.93 -11.05
N ALA A 91 1.87 -1.60 -12.20
CA ALA A 91 2.58 -2.87 -12.26
C ALA A 91 4.07 -2.71 -11.93
N ALA A 92 4.72 -1.63 -12.37
CA ALA A 92 6.11 -1.33 -12.08
C ALA A 92 6.35 -1.08 -10.58
N VAL A 93 5.43 -0.40 -9.88
CA VAL A 93 5.48 -0.26 -8.42
C VAL A 93 5.43 -1.63 -7.72
N SER A 94 4.52 -2.51 -8.17
CA SER A 94 4.41 -3.87 -7.62
C SER A 94 5.67 -4.70 -7.88
N ALA A 95 6.27 -4.55 -9.06
CA ALA A 95 7.54 -5.19 -9.41
C ALA A 95 8.70 -4.65 -8.55
N ALA A 96 8.76 -3.34 -8.31
CA ALA A 96 9.76 -2.71 -7.45
C ALA A 96 9.66 -3.20 -6.00
N LEU A 97 8.45 -3.38 -5.47
CA LEU A 97 8.22 -3.98 -4.14
C LEU A 97 8.83 -5.40 -4.06
N ARG A 98 8.61 -6.23 -5.07
CA ARG A 98 9.16 -7.60 -5.11
C ARG A 98 10.67 -7.61 -5.32
N ALA A 99 11.20 -6.71 -6.15
CA ALA A 99 12.65 -6.58 -6.37
C ALA A 99 13.37 -6.15 -5.08
N ASN A 100 12.72 -5.31 -4.27
CA ASN A 100 13.24 -4.84 -2.98
C ASN A 100 12.65 -5.63 -1.80
N ARG A 101 12.28 -6.90 -1.99
CA ARG A 101 11.59 -7.66 -0.92
C ARG A 101 12.44 -7.82 0.34
N LYS A 102 13.75 -8.05 0.19
CA LYS A 102 14.63 -8.39 1.31
C LYS A 102 14.57 -7.36 2.46
N PRO A 103 14.88 -6.07 2.24
CA PRO A 103 14.80 -5.08 3.32
C PRO A 103 13.39 -4.91 3.91
N ILE A 104 12.35 -5.11 3.11
CA ILE A 104 10.95 -5.04 3.58
C ILE A 104 10.65 -6.24 4.49
N VAL A 105 11.03 -7.45 4.07
CA VAL A 105 10.86 -8.68 4.85
C VAL A 105 11.66 -8.60 6.14
N ASP A 106 12.91 -8.13 6.11
CA ASP A 106 13.76 -8.00 7.30
C ASP A 106 13.09 -7.08 8.34
N ALA A 107 12.60 -5.91 7.92
CA ALA A 107 11.90 -4.98 8.80
C ALA A 107 10.55 -5.54 9.33
N LEU A 108 9.78 -6.23 8.49
CA LEU A 108 8.54 -6.88 8.91
C LEU A 108 8.80 -8.02 9.90
N THR A 109 9.87 -8.79 9.67
CA THR A 109 10.31 -9.90 10.51
C THR A 109 10.69 -9.39 11.89
N GLU A 110 11.46 -8.30 11.97
CA GLU A 110 11.84 -7.69 13.24
C GLU A 110 10.60 -7.28 14.06
N GLN A 111 9.66 -6.56 13.45
CA GLN A 111 8.42 -6.16 14.14
C GLN A 111 7.54 -7.35 14.53
N ALA A 112 7.45 -8.36 13.66
CA ALA A 112 6.69 -9.57 13.94
C ALA A 112 7.31 -10.35 15.09
N GLN A 113 8.64 -10.45 15.14
CA GLN A 113 9.37 -11.07 16.23
C GLN A 113 9.15 -10.32 17.55
N GLN A 114 9.18 -8.98 17.55
CA GLN A 114 8.88 -8.19 18.74
C GLN A 114 7.46 -8.43 19.25
N ALA A 115 6.47 -8.46 18.35
CA ALA A 115 5.08 -8.77 18.71
C ALA A 115 4.93 -10.20 19.26
N ALA A 116 5.56 -11.18 18.60
CA ALA A 116 5.56 -12.58 19.04
C ALA A 116 6.22 -12.74 20.42
N ASN A 117 7.37 -12.11 20.65
CA ASN A 117 8.06 -12.13 21.95
C ASN A 117 7.19 -11.55 23.06
N ARG A 118 6.43 -10.48 22.80
CA ARG A 118 5.49 -9.91 23.77
C ARG A 118 4.34 -10.86 24.09
N VAL A 119 3.79 -11.54 23.09
CA VAL A 119 2.75 -12.56 23.31
C VAL A 119 3.31 -13.75 24.11
N ALA A 120 4.51 -14.23 23.79
CA ALA A 120 5.17 -15.31 24.52
C ALA A 120 5.50 -14.92 25.96
N ALA A 121 6.02 -13.71 26.20
CA ALA A 121 6.30 -13.21 27.53
C ALA A 121 5.02 -13.10 28.38
N ALA A 122 3.90 -12.66 27.79
CA ALA A 122 2.63 -12.62 28.50
C ALA A 122 2.08 -14.02 28.82
N ARG A 123 2.30 -15.02 27.96
CA ARG A 123 1.94 -16.42 28.25
C ARG A 123 2.70 -16.97 29.45
N ASN A 124 3.97 -16.59 29.60
CA ASN A 124 4.79 -16.99 30.75
C ASN A 124 4.29 -16.41 32.08
N LEU A 125 3.37 -15.43 32.07
CA LEU A 125 2.70 -14.93 33.27
C LEU A 125 1.58 -15.87 33.77
N GLY A 126 1.20 -16.89 32.99
CA GLY A 126 0.23 -17.92 33.38
C GLY A 126 -1.18 -17.38 33.66
N ASP A 127 -1.86 -17.96 34.65
CA ASP A 127 -3.23 -17.61 35.04
C ASP A 127 -3.34 -16.34 35.93
N THR A 128 -2.28 -15.53 35.93
CA THR A 128 -2.24 -14.30 36.73
C THR A 128 -3.14 -13.23 36.10
N THR A 129 -3.95 -12.52 36.89
CA THR A 129 -4.81 -11.44 36.37
C THR A 129 -4.08 -10.10 36.32
N VAL A 130 -4.53 -9.19 35.46
CA VAL A 130 -3.99 -7.82 35.37
C VAL A 130 -4.07 -7.13 36.74
N GLU A 131 -5.18 -7.27 37.45
CA GLU A 131 -5.39 -6.69 38.79
C GLU A 131 -4.38 -7.22 39.80
N SER A 132 -4.10 -8.53 39.79
CA SER A 132 -3.14 -9.12 40.72
C SER A 132 -1.70 -8.65 40.47
N LEU A 133 -1.33 -8.42 39.20
CA LEU A 133 -0.02 -7.85 38.85
C LEU A 133 0.09 -6.38 39.28
N VAL A 134 -0.98 -5.60 39.13
CA VAL A 134 -1.02 -4.19 39.59
C VAL A 134 -0.89 -4.11 41.11
N LEU A 135 -1.61 -4.94 41.85
CA LEU A 135 -1.51 -4.98 43.32
C LEU A 135 -0.12 -5.41 43.81
N ALA A 136 0.57 -6.25 43.04
CA ALA A 136 1.95 -6.66 43.31
C ALA A 136 3.02 -5.65 42.86
N GLY A 137 2.62 -4.48 42.32
CA GLY A 137 3.54 -3.46 41.79
C GLY A 137 4.21 -3.81 40.46
N ARG A 138 3.78 -4.90 39.80
CA ARG A 138 4.31 -5.39 38.50
C ARG A 138 3.58 -4.73 37.32
N HIS A 139 3.64 -3.39 37.24
CA HIS A 139 2.89 -2.62 36.24
C HIS A 139 3.27 -2.94 34.79
N ASP A 140 4.53 -3.25 34.52
CA ASP A 140 5.00 -3.60 33.17
C ASP A 140 4.41 -4.93 32.68
N ASP A 141 4.35 -5.93 33.56
CA ASP A 141 3.73 -7.22 33.27
C ASP A 141 2.21 -7.10 33.10
N ALA A 142 1.57 -6.27 33.93
CA ALA A 142 0.14 -5.95 33.79
C ALA A 142 -0.16 -5.30 32.45
N SER A 143 0.66 -4.34 32.02
CA SER A 143 0.57 -3.67 30.72
C SER A 143 0.78 -4.65 29.57
N LEU A 144 1.80 -5.51 29.68
CA LEU A 144 2.09 -6.55 28.70
C LEU A 144 0.91 -7.52 28.54
N LEU A 145 0.36 -8.01 29.65
CA LEU A 145 -0.78 -8.92 29.68
C LEU A 145 -2.04 -8.29 29.08
N ALA A 146 -2.32 -7.03 29.42
CA ALA A 146 -3.43 -6.27 28.84
C ALA A 146 -3.27 -6.07 27.31
N ALA A 147 -2.03 -5.93 26.82
CA ALA A 147 -1.74 -5.67 25.41
C ALA A 147 -1.64 -6.94 24.54
N VAL A 148 -1.81 -8.16 25.07
CA VAL A 148 -1.61 -9.42 24.32
C VAL A 148 -2.48 -9.50 23.07
N GLY A 149 -3.77 -9.14 23.19
CA GLY A 149 -4.70 -9.17 22.05
C GLY A 149 -4.24 -8.25 20.91
N ALA A 150 -3.76 -7.06 21.25
CA ALA A 150 -3.23 -6.10 20.28
C ALA A 150 -1.94 -6.63 19.62
N ASN A 151 -1.01 -7.21 20.39
CA ASN A 151 0.22 -7.79 19.84
C ASN A 151 -0.07 -8.97 18.89
N ARG A 152 -1.04 -9.85 19.20
CA ARG A 152 -1.50 -10.90 18.28
C ARG A 152 -2.05 -10.33 16.98
N GLN A 153 -2.87 -9.27 17.06
CA GLN A 153 -3.42 -8.62 15.88
C GLN A 153 -2.34 -8.00 15.01
N VAL A 154 -1.34 -7.35 15.61
CA VAL A 154 -0.17 -6.80 14.92
C VAL A 154 0.59 -7.91 14.19
N PHE A 155 0.91 -9.02 14.88
CA PHE A 155 1.59 -10.16 14.27
C PHE A 155 0.85 -10.69 13.04
N ARG A 156 -0.45 -10.99 13.17
CA ARG A 156 -1.29 -11.49 12.06
C ARG A 156 -1.36 -10.50 10.90
N ARG A 157 -1.41 -9.20 11.19
CA ARG A 157 -1.42 -8.14 10.16
C ARG A 157 -0.10 -8.11 9.38
N LEU A 158 1.05 -8.24 10.05
CA LEU A 158 2.37 -8.26 9.43
C LEU A 158 2.55 -9.48 8.52
N VAL A 159 2.26 -10.68 9.05
CA VAL A 159 2.36 -11.94 8.28
C VAL A 159 1.40 -11.92 7.09
N GLY A 160 0.14 -11.53 7.31
CA GLY A 160 -0.85 -11.45 6.23
C GLY A 160 -0.53 -10.40 5.18
N TRP A 161 0.17 -9.32 5.54
CA TRP A 161 0.66 -8.35 4.55
C TRP A 161 1.76 -8.95 3.68
N ALA A 162 2.75 -9.63 4.30
CA ALA A 162 3.86 -10.25 3.58
C ALA A 162 3.39 -11.32 2.61
N ASP A 163 2.47 -12.20 3.04
CA ASP A 163 1.88 -13.24 2.21
C ASP A 163 1.18 -12.65 0.97
N ARG A 164 0.26 -11.70 1.17
CA ARG A 164 -0.53 -11.10 0.07
C ARG A 164 0.30 -10.32 -0.95
N ASN A 165 1.34 -9.62 -0.51
CA ASN A 165 2.05 -8.65 -1.34
C ASN A 165 3.40 -9.16 -1.85
N LEU A 166 4.07 -10.03 -1.08
CA LEU A 166 5.38 -10.58 -1.41
C LEU A 166 5.33 -12.07 -1.78
N GLY A 167 4.24 -12.78 -1.47
CA GLY A 167 4.11 -14.22 -1.73
C GLY A 167 5.04 -15.08 -0.87
N GLN A 168 5.44 -14.58 0.29
CA GLN A 168 6.33 -15.29 1.21
C GLN A 168 5.87 -15.07 2.66
N LEU A 169 5.90 -16.14 3.45
CA LEU A 169 5.70 -16.07 4.89
C LEU A 169 6.93 -15.46 5.58
N LEU A 170 6.70 -14.72 6.66
CA LEU A 170 7.78 -14.20 7.49
C LEU A 170 8.44 -15.37 8.25
N PRO A 171 9.77 -15.38 8.40
CA PRO A 171 10.50 -16.39 9.16
C PRO A 171 10.38 -16.14 10.68
N VAL A 172 9.15 -16.07 11.19
CA VAL A 172 8.85 -15.89 12.61
C VAL A 172 7.85 -16.95 13.03
N SER A 173 8.15 -17.67 14.11
CA SER A 173 7.25 -18.67 14.68
C SER A 173 5.94 -18.02 15.13
N ASP A 174 4.81 -18.67 14.84
CA ASP A 174 3.52 -18.20 15.32
C ASP A 174 3.52 -18.24 16.85
N PRO A 175 3.36 -17.07 17.53
CA PRO A 175 3.33 -17.04 18.98
C PRO A 175 2.15 -17.81 19.56
N ASP A 176 1.16 -18.20 18.74
CA ASP A 176 0.04 -19.03 19.14
C ASP A 176 0.28 -20.54 19.06
N SER A 177 1.33 -20.99 18.37
CA SER A 177 1.74 -22.40 18.35
C SER A 177 2.23 -22.82 19.74
N ALA A 178 1.85 -24.03 20.18
CA ALA A 178 2.36 -24.59 21.42
C ALA A 178 3.88 -24.78 21.32
N PRO A 179 4.66 -24.58 22.40
CA PRO A 179 6.04 -25.04 22.43
C PRO A 179 6.03 -26.56 22.26
N GLU A 180 6.80 -27.07 21.29
CA GLU A 180 7.21 -28.48 21.27
C GLU A 180 8.11 -28.80 22.45
#